data_AF-A0A0B6YUC1-F1
#
_entry.id   AF-A0A0B6YUC1-F1
#
_cell.length_a   1.000
_cell.length_b   1.000
_cell.length_c   1.000
_cell.angle_alpha   90.00
_cell.angle_beta   90.00
_cell.angle_gamma   90.00
#
_symmetry.space_group_name_H-M   'P 1'
#
loop_
_entity.id
_entity.type
_entity.pdbx_description
1 polymer ?
#
loop_
_entity_poly.entity_id
_entity_poly.type
_entity_poly.pdbx_seq_one_letter_code
_entity_poly.pdbx_strand_id
1 'polypeptide(L)'
;SLENLLQILGPLAKVPERPKVDKVLLKYNECQVFRMASWNLDTFSLEKASNPGVKDVVCMTILENGFGLVAVQELADKHALSEICRELNSPTLPNVRKWTGKRGQWSCVVSEAASFTHGAKKHHGFIYDKSQNIEF
;
A
#
# COMPACT_ATOMS: atom_id res chain seq x y z
N SER A 1 11.78 31.41 -22.98
CA SER A 1 13.00 30.77 -23.53
C SER A 1 13.11 29.34 -22.96
N LEU A 2 14.08 28.54 -23.42
CA LEU A 2 14.40 27.22 -22.87
C LEU A 2 14.70 27.30 -21.36
N GLU A 3 15.23 28.44 -20.90
CA GLU A 3 15.56 28.70 -19.49
C GLU A 3 14.31 28.71 -18.61
N ASN A 4 13.21 29.33 -19.06
CA ASN A 4 11.93 29.30 -18.32
C ASN A 4 11.41 27.87 -18.17
N LEU A 5 11.61 27.03 -19.19
CA LEU A 5 11.14 25.65 -19.20
C LEU A 5 11.99 24.78 -18.25
N LEU A 6 13.31 24.99 -18.21
CA LEU A 6 14.20 24.35 -17.23
C LEU A 6 13.95 24.83 -15.80
N GLN A 7 13.55 26.09 -15.61
CA GLN A 7 13.21 26.63 -14.29
C GLN A 7 11.88 26.06 -13.76
N ILE A 8 10.92 25.80 -14.64
CA ILE A 8 9.64 25.14 -14.30
C ILE A 8 9.84 23.63 -14.08
N LEU A 9 10.58 22.96 -14.97
CA LEU A 9 10.75 21.51 -14.92
C LEU A 9 11.84 21.06 -13.94
N GLY A 10 12.83 21.88 -13.62
CA GLY A 10 13.93 21.51 -12.72
C GLY A 10 13.46 21.00 -11.35
N PRO A 11 12.53 21.70 -10.67
CA PRO A 11 11.92 21.20 -9.45
C PRO A 11 11.08 19.93 -9.65
N LEU A 12 10.41 19.79 -10.80
CA LEU A 12 9.58 18.63 -11.15
C LEU A 12 10.41 17.41 -11.60
N ALA A 13 11.67 17.64 -11.99
CA ALA A 13 12.63 16.61 -12.40
C ALA A 13 13.35 15.99 -11.20
N LYS A 14 13.23 16.56 -9.98
CA LYS A 14 13.71 15.90 -8.77
C LYS A 14 12.89 14.65 -8.53
N VAL A 15 13.52 13.50 -8.73
CA VAL A 15 12.94 12.21 -8.40
C VAL A 15 12.72 12.19 -6.88
N PRO A 16 11.47 12.02 -6.40
CA PRO A 16 11.23 11.91 -4.97
C PRO A 16 11.99 10.70 -4.43
N GLU A 17 12.88 10.96 -3.47
CA GLU A 17 13.63 9.90 -2.80
C GLU A 17 12.78 9.31 -1.69
N ARG A 18 12.68 7.98 -1.68
CA ARG A 18 12.02 7.27 -0.60
C ARG A 18 12.95 7.19 0.62
N PRO A 19 12.44 7.36 1.85
CA PRO A 19 13.24 7.11 3.05
C PRO A 19 13.85 5.71 3.03
N LYS A 20 15.10 5.58 3.48
CA LYS A 20 15.73 4.27 3.65
C LYS A 20 15.06 3.57 4.83
N VAL A 21 14.39 2.46 4.55
CA VAL A 21 13.81 1.59 5.58
C VAL A 21 14.79 0.45 5.82
N ASP A 22 15.11 0.19 7.09
CA ASP A 22 15.96 -0.94 7.47
C ASP A 22 15.32 -2.26 7.05
N LYS A 23 16.14 -3.21 6.58
CA LYS A 23 15.64 -4.53 6.20
C LYS A 23 14.99 -5.19 7.41
N VAL A 24 13.70 -5.46 7.29
CA VAL A 24 12.95 -6.17 8.33
C VAL A 24 13.39 -7.63 8.39
N LEU A 25 13.92 -8.03 9.54
CA LEU A 25 14.17 -9.43 9.87
C LEU A 25 12.86 -10.05 10.36
N LEU A 26 12.37 -11.07 9.67
CA LEU A 26 11.19 -11.85 10.06
C LEU A 26 11.55 -12.98 11.05
N LYS A 27 12.62 -12.78 11.83
CA LYS A 27 13.08 -13.71 12.87
C LYS A 27 13.43 -12.96 14.13
N TYR A 28 12.98 -13.48 15.27
CA TYR A 28 13.34 -13.01 16.60
C TYR A 28 13.63 -14.23 17.46
N ASN A 29 14.86 -14.31 18.00
CA ASN A 29 15.33 -15.46 18.79
C ASN A 29 15.09 -16.82 18.08
N GLU A 30 15.48 -16.93 16.81
CA GLU A 30 15.24 -18.11 15.92
C GLU A 30 13.77 -18.45 15.62
N CYS A 31 12.81 -17.75 16.24
CA CYS A 31 11.39 -17.90 15.94
C CYS A 31 10.99 -17.04 14.74
N GLN A 32 10.12 -17.59 13.89
CA GLN A 32 9.48 -16.84 12.81
C GLN A 32 8.58 -15.75 13.40
N VAL A 33 8.70 -14.53 12.89
CA VAL A 33 7.92 -13.38 13.35
C VAL A 33 6.87 -13.03 12.31
N PHE A 34 5.65 -12.81 12.80
CA PHE A 34 4.56 -12.25 12.03
C PHE A 34 4.40 -10.76 12.33
N ARG A 35 4.25 -9.93 11.29
CA ARG A 35 4.02 -8.48 11.45
C ARG A 35 2.65 -8.12 10.95
N MET A 36 1.90 -7.40 11.77
CA MET A 36 0.63 -6.80 11.41
C MET A 36 0.68 -5.28 11.60
N ALA A 37 -0.16 -4.56 10.86
CA ALA A 37 -0.36 -3.13 11.02
C ALA A 37 -1.85 -2.78 10.99
N SER A 38 -2.20 -1.65 11.59
CA SER A 38 -3.45 -0.95 11.32
C SER A 38 -3.14 0.37 10.61
N TRP A 39 -3.93 0.71 9.60
CA TRP A 39 -3.70 1.92 8.80
C TRP A 39 -5.02 2.56 8.40
N ASN A 40 -5.25 3.78 8.88
CA ASN A 40 -6.28 4.66 8.35
C ASN A 40 -5.75 5.38 7.10
N LEU A 41 -6.35 5.10 5.94
CA LEU A 41 -5.97 5.70 4.66
C LEU A 41 -6.76 6.97 4.30
N ASP A 42 -7.54 7.48 5.26
CA ASP A 42 -8.41 8.66 5.19
C ASP A 42 -9.25 8.72 3.92
N THR A 43 -10.51 8.29 4.03
CA THR A 43 -11.48 8.37 2.92
C THR A 43 -10.90 7.81 1.61
N PHE A 44 -10.32 6.61 1.70
CA PHE A 44 -9.57 5.98 0.63
C PHE A 44 -10.51 5.48 -0.48
N SER A 45 -10.57 6.26 -1.56
CA SER A 45 -11.43 6.03 -2.72
C SER A 45 -10.72 5.25 -3.82
N LEU A 46 -11.48 4.79 -4.81
CA LEU A 46 -10.92 4.18 -6.01
C LEU A 46 -10.03 5.14 -6.79
N GLU A 47 -10.35 6.44 -6.79
CA GLU A 47 -9.52 7.49 -7.40
C GLU A 47 -8.15 7.57 -6.71
N LYS A 48 -8.12 7.63 -5.38
CA LYS A 48 -6.87 7.60 -4.59
C LYS A 48 -6.09 6.32 -4.87
N ALA A 49 -6.77 5.16 -4.89
CA ALA A 49 -6.13 3.89 -5.17
C ALA A 49 -5.58 3.78 -6.61
N SER A 50 -6.17 4.49 -7.56
CA SER A 50 -5.73 4.50 -8.97
C SER A 50 -4.61 5.49 -9.25
N ASN A 51 -4.41 6.48 -8.36
CA ASN A 51 -3.31 7.43 -8.47
C ASN A 51 -1.95 6.71 -8.33
N PRO A 52 -1.04 6.81 -9.32
CA PRO A 52 0.24 6.10 -9.28
C PRO A 52 1.10 6.41 -8.05
N GLY A 53 1.13 7.65 -7.60
CA GLY A 53 1.91 8.06 -6.43
C GLY A 53 1.36 7.48 -5.13
N VAL A 54 0.05 7.56 -4.93
CA VAL A 54 -0.61 6.97 -3.75
C VAL A 54 -0.46 5.46 -3.76
N LYS A 55 -0.72 4.82 -4.90
CA LYS A 55 -0.58 3.37 -5.08
C LYS A 55 0.85 2.89 -4.79
N ASP A 56 1.87 3.61 -5.27
CA ASP A 56 3.28 3.33 -4.98
C ASP A 56 3.56 3.41 -3.47
N VAL A 57 3.12 4.49 -2.83
CA VAL A 57 3.30 4.72 -1.38
C VAL A 57 2.66 3.60 -0.56
N VAL A 58 1.42 3.23 -0.85
CA VAL A 58 0.71 2.17 -0.12
C VAL A 58 1.41 0.82 -0.33
N CYS A 59 1.67 0.43 -1.57
CA CYS A 59 2.27 -0.88 -1.88
C CYS A 59 3.66 -1.04 -1.27
N MET A 60 4.51 -0.02 -1.43
CA MET A 60 5.88 -0.10 -0.94
C MET A 60 5.95 0.02 0.58
N THR A 61 5.09 0.81 1.23
CA THR A 61 5.00 0.81 2.69
C THR A 61 4.71 -0.60 3.23
N ILE A 62 3.80 -1.33 2.58
CA ILE A 62 3.47 -2.72 2.94
C ILE A 62 4.69 -3.64 2.77
N LEU A 63 5.37 -3.56 1.62
CA LEU A 63 6.51 -4.40 1.29
C LEU A 63 7.74 -4.12 2.16
N GLU A 64 8.08 -2.84 2.34
CA GLU A 64 9.25 -2.37 3.07
C GLU A 64 9.19 -2.71 4.55
N ASN A 65 8.01 -2.63 5.15
CA ASN A 65 7.81 -2.98 6.55
C ASN A 65 7.58 -4.49 6.77
N GLY A 66 7.53 -5.28 5.69
CA GLY A 66 7.34 -6.72 5.76
C GLY A 66 6.06 -7.12 6.48
N PHE A 67 4.98 -6.35 6.32
CA PHE A 67 3.69 -6.70 6.91
C PHE A 67 3.14 -7.95 6.25
N GLY A 68 2.56 -8.86 7.03
CA GLY A 68 1.79 -10.00 6.52
C GLY A 68 0.28 -9.76 6.57
N LEU A 69 -0.16 -8.79 7.36
CA LEU A 69 -1.55 -8.36 7.49
C LEU A 69 -1.61 -6.86 7.75
N VAL A 70 -2.47 -6.15 7.04
CA VAL A 70 -2.79 -4.75 7.32
C VAL A 70 -4.29 -4.58 7.43
N ALA A 71 -4.74 -4.14 8.61
CA ALA A 71 -6.11 -3.73 8.85
C ALA A 71 -6.29 -2.29 8.38
N VAL A 72 -7.12 -2.07 7.37
CA VAL A 72 -7.33 -0.77 6.73
C VAL A 72 -8.64 -0.14 7.18
N GLN A 73 -8.59 1.13 7.59
CA GLN A 73 -9.75 1.92 7.96
C GLN A 73 -10.03 3.03 6.94
N GLU A 74 -11.28 3.52 6.98
CA GLU A 74 -11.79 4.63 6.19
C GLU A 74 -11.74 4.45 4.67
N LEU A 75 -12.14 3.27 4.21
CA LEU A 75 -12.33 3.03 2.79
C LEU A 75 -13.62 3.71 2.32
N ALA A 76 -13.51 4.62 1.36
CA ALA A 76 -14.67 5.24 0.71
C ALA A 76 -15.27 4.35 -0.38
N ASP A 77 -14.46 3.43 -0.93
CA ASP A 77 -14.88 2.50 -1.99
C ASP A 77 -14.40 1.07 -1.67
N LYS A 78 -15.28 0.09 -1.84
CA LYS A 78 -14.97 -1.34 -1.62
C LYS A 78 -13.92 -1.88 -2.59
N HIS A 79 -13.81 -1.30 -3.78
CA HIS A 79 -12.87 -1.73 -4.81
C HIS A 79 -11.48 -1.10 -4.66
N ALA A 80 -11.32 -0.06 -3.83
CA ALA A 80 -10.04 0.62 -3.65
C ALA A 80 -8.93 -0.32 -3.14
N LEU A 81 -9.25 -1.23 -2.22
CA LEU A 81 -8.30 -2.24 -1.72
C LEU A 81 -7.92 -3.28 -2.78
N SER A 82 -8.85 -3.62 -3.67
CA SER A 82 -8.59 -4.55 -4.78
C SER A 82 -7.53 -4.01 -5.74
N GLU A 83 -7.53 -2.69 -5.98
CA GLU A 83 -6.50 -2.04 -6.80
C GLU A 83 -5.08 -2.14 -6.19
N ILE A 84 -4.97 -2.03 -4.87
CA ILE A 84 -3.70 -2.22 -4.16
C ILE A 84 -3.27 -3.69 -4.23
N CYS A 85 -4.19 -4.61 -3.97
CA CYS A 85 -3.94 -6.04 -4.04
C CYS A 85 -3.47 -6.48 -5.44
N ARG A 86 -4.09 -5.91 -6.50
CA ARG A 86 -3.70 -6.14 -7.90
C ARG A 86 -2.28 -5.67 -8.17
N GLU A 87 -1.90 -4.49 -7.71
CA GLU A 87 -0.55 -3.95 -7.90
C GLU A 87 0.51 -4.76 -7.14
N LEU A 88 0.22 -5.21 -5.92
CA LEU A 88 1.14 -6.04 -5.15
C LEU A 88 1.40 -7.41 -5.81
N ASN A 89 0.38 -7.99 -6.44
CA ASN A 89 0.48 -9.29 -7.13
C ASN A 89 0.98 -9.18 -8.57
N SER A 90 0.71 -8.08 -9.27
CA SER A 90 1.08 -7.84 -10.66
C SER A 90 1.64 -6.42 -10.82
N PRO A 91 2.88 -6.19 -10.38
CA PRO A 91 3.45 -4.85 -10.31
C PRO A 91 3.55 -4.16 -11.66
N THR A 92 2.96 -2.98 -11.76
CA THR A 92 3.05 -2.08 -12.93
C THR A 92 3.94 -0.88 -12.64
N LEU A 93 4.00 -0.43 -11.38
CA LEU A 93 4.75 0.74 -10.94
C LEU A 93 6.25 0.44 -10.81
N PRO A 94 7.15 1.37 -11.19
CA PRO A 94 8.59 1.10 -11.23
C PRO A 94 9.20 0.65 -9.90
N ASN A 95 8.83 1.27 -8.77
CA ASN A 95 9.40 0.90 -7.47
C ASN A 95 8.87 -0.44 -7.00
N VAL A 96 7.57 -0.67 -7.17
CA VAL A 96 6.94 -1.95 -6.85
C VAL A 96 7.58 -3.06 -7.70
N ARG A 97 7.83 -2.85 -9.00
CA ARG A 97 8.53 -3.83 -9.87
C ARG A 97 9.97 -4.09 -9.43
N LYS A 98 10.71 -3.06 -9.03
CA LYS A 98 12.12 -3.17 -8.62
C LYS A 98 12.32 -3.80 -7.24
N TRP A 99 11.28 -3.93 -6.43
CA TRP A 99 11.39 -4.55 -5.11
C TRP A 99 11.98 -5.97 -5.18
N THR A 100 13.01 -6.23 -4.38
CA THR A 100 13.74 -7.50 -4.38
C THR A 100 13.49 -8.34 -3.14
N GLY A 101 12.70 -7.83 -2.18
CA GLY A 101 12.36 -8.54 -0.95
C GLY A 101 11.24 -9.55 -1.15
N LYS A 102 10.69 -10.04 -0.03
CA LYS A 102 9.54 -10.95 -0.05
C LYS A 102 8.37 -10.29 -0.79
N ARG A 103 7.80 -11.01 -1.75
CA ARG A 103 6.65 -10.55 -2.55
C ARG A 103 5.32 -10.92 -1.92
N GLY A 104 5.18 -12.14 -1.41
CA GLY A 104 3.91 -12.64 -0.90
C GLY A 104 2.90 -12.99 -2.00
N GLN A 105 1.75 -13.49 -1.59
CA GLN A 105 0.57 -13.74 -2.42
C GLN A 105 -0.60 -12.99 -1.80
N TRP A 106 -0.90 -11.80 -2.30
CA TRP A 106 -1.80 -10.90 -1.61
C TRP A 106 -3.27 -11.20 -1.91
N SER A 107 -4.09 -11.03 -0.89
CA SER A 107 -5.54 -11.03 -0.97
C SER A 107 -6.07 -9.87 -0.15
N CYS A 108 -7.32 -9.47 -0.41
CA CYS A 108 -7.99 -8.47 0.39
C CYS A 108 -9.45 -8.82 0.61
N VAL A 109 -9.98 -8.42 1.75
CA VAL A 109 -11.40 -8.52 2.09
C VAL A 109 -11.89 -7.18 2.63
N VAL A 110 -13.13 -6.80 2.31
CA VAL A 110 -13.74 -5.54 2.74
C VAL A 110 -15.06 -5.84 3.43
N SER A 111 -15.33 -5.15 4.53
CA SER A 111 -16.56 -5.30 5.30
C SER A 111 -17.78 -4.97 4.45
N GLU A 112 -18.76 -5.87 4.46
CA GLU A 112 -20.05 -5.62 3.81
C GLU A 112 -20.78 -4.47 4.49
N ALA A 113 -20.78 -4.52 5.83
CA ALA A 113 -21.24 -3.46 6.71
C ALA A 113 -20.36 -2.22 6.53
N ALA A 114 -21.04 -1.08 6.46
CA ALA A 114 -20.39 0.22 6.42
C ALA A 114 -20.80 1.01 7.64
N SER A 115 -19.84 1.73 8.20
CA SER A 115 -20.09 2.70 9.24
C SER A 115 -20.38 4.05 8.59
N PHE A 116 -21.44 4.72 9.02
CA PHE A 116 -21.62 6.12 8.70
C PHE A 116 -20.78 6.95 9.66
N THR A 117 -19.75 7.61 9.13
CA THR A 117 -18.87 8.49 9.90
C THR A 117 -18.73 9.81 9.16
N HIS A 118 -18.89 10.93 9.86
CA HIS A 118 -18.84 12.29 9.29
C HIS A 118 -19.70 12.47 8.02
N GLY A 119 -20.89 11.86 7.98
CA GLY A 119 -21.83 12.01 6.87
C GLY A 119 -21.54 11.15 5.63
N ALA A 120 -20.47 10.35 5.63
CA ALA A 120 -20.12 9.46 4.53
C ALA A 120 -20.10 7.99 4.97
N LYS A 121 -20.42 7.11 4.01
CA LYS A 121 -20.33 5.66 4.17
C LYS A 121 -18.86 5.26 4.11
N LYS A 122 -18.32 4.70 5.19
CA LYS A 122 -16.94 4.20 5.26
C LYS A 122 -16.91 2.70 5.54
N HIS A 123 -16.02 2.01 4.86
CA HIS A 123 -15.76 0.59 5.02
C HIS A 123 -14.42 0.35 5.73
N HIS A 124 -14.26 -0.87 6.22
CA HIS A 124 -13.00 -1.38 6.75
C HIS A 124 -12.60 -2.61 5.94
N GLY A 125 -11.32 -2.94 5.93
CA GLY A 125 -10.87 -4.12 5.22
C GLY A 125 -9.55 -4.64 5.74
N PHE A 126 -9.17 -5.80 5.24
CA PHE A 126 -7.85 -6.38 5.47
C PHE A 126 -7.17 -6.61 4.13
N ILE A 127 -5.87 -6.36 4.09
CA ILE A 127 -4.98 -6.84 3.04
C ILE A 127 -3.95 -7.77 3.68
N TYR A 128 -3.77 -8.96 3.10
CA TYR A 128 -3.02 -10.03 3.76
C TYR A 128 -2.27 -10.91 2.77
N ASP A 129 -1.15 -11.46 3.23
CA ASP A 129 -0.28 -12.34 2.47
C ASP A 129 -0.65 -13.80 2.72
N LYS A 130 -1.35 -14.42 1.75
CA LYS A 130 -1.77 -15.83 1.80
C LYS A 130 -0.60 -16.81 1.87
N SER A 131 0.60 -16.42 1.44
CA SER A 131 1.79 -17.27 1.58
C SER A 131 2.21 -17.51 3.04
N GLN A 132 1.56 -16.80 3.98
CA GLN A 132 1.73 -16.95 5.43
C GLN A 132 0.59 -17.75 6.08
N ASN A 133 -0.25 -18.44 5.28
CA ASN A 133 -1.40 -19.24 5.74
C ASN A 133 -2.46 -18.41 6.48
N ILE A 134 -2.75 -17.22 5.97
CA ILE A 134 -3.78 -16.31 6.51
C ILE A 134 -5.02 -16.36 5.63
N GLU A 135 -6.18 -16.54 6.25
CA GLU A 135 -7.48 -16.63 5.59
C GLU A 135 -8.53 -15.83 6.39
N PHE A 136 -9.47 -15.19 5.68
CA PHE A 136 -10.56 -14.37 6.20
C PHE A 136 -11.84 -14.67 5.45
#